data_AF-A0A162ZNG4-F1
#
_entry.id   AF-A0A162ZNG4-F1
#
_cell.length_a   1.000
_cell.length_b   1.000
_cell.length_c   1.000
_cell.angle_alpha   90.00
_cell.angle_beta   90.00
_cell.angle_gamma   90.00
#
_symmetry.space_group_name_H-M   'P 1'
#
loop_
_entity.id
_entity.type
_entity.pdbx_description
1 polymer ?
#
loop_
_entity_poly.entity_id
_entity_poly.type
_entity_poly.pdbx_seq_one_letter_code
_entity_poly.pdbx_strand_id
1 'polypeptide(L)'
;MIKKRHICFVVILVALACQSIDKIEQPKILLGEDQMVEVLTDIAFVKAAKGSYKRFLEENKMNPETYILQKHNIDSIVFEENNIWYSGQLDTYEKIFTRVKANLEESKNKYEKIRKEEDSIKKIQDSINKVKDTLTDKKELLKDDESMHQELMQLDH
;
A
#
# COMPACT_ATOMS: atom_id res chain seq x y z
N MET A 1 -10.80 34.35 -52.51
CA MET A 1 -11.04 32.89 -52.66
C MET A 1 -10.46 32.02 -51.54
N ILE A 2 -9.34 32.41 -50.90
CA ILE A 2 -8.65 31.59 -49.87
C ILE A 2 -9.48 31.36 -48.60
N LYS A 3 -10.23 32.37 -48.11
CA LYS A 3 -11.08 32.25 -46.90
C LYS A 3 -12.18 31.19 -47.02
N LYS A 4 -12.81 31.05 -48.19
CA LYS A 4 -13.84 30.02 -48.45
C LYS A 4 -13.23 28.62 -48.48
N ARG A 5 -12.00 28.48 -48.97
CA ARG A 5 -11.25 27.21 -49.00
C ARG A 5 -10.86 26.72 -47.60
N HIS A 6 -10.51 27.65 -46.69
CA HIS A 6 -10.28 27.32 -45.28
C HIS A 6 -11.55 26.90 -44.55
N ILE A 7 -12.70 27.54 -44.84
CA ILE A 7 -14.00 27.14 -44.28
C ILE A 7 -14.34 25.70 -44.71
N CYS A 8 -14.16 25.35 -45.98
CA CYS A 8 -14.37 23.97 -46.44
C CYS A 8 -13.45 22.97 -45.74
N PHE A 9 -12.18 23.33 -45.52
CA PHE A 9 -11.22 22.47 -44.82
C PHE A 9 -11.60 22.23 -43.36
N VAL A 10 -12.05 23.27 -42.65
CA VAL A 10 -12.55 23.16 -41.27
C VAL A 10 -13.81 22.30 -41.22
N VAL A 11 -14.75 22.45 -42.16
CA VAL A 11 -15.96 21.62 -42.22
C VAL A 11 -15.63 20.14 -42.46
N ILE A 12 -14.65 19.84 -43.32
CA ILE A 12 -14.19 18.47 -43.56
C ILE A 12 -13.52 17.88 -42.31
N LEU A 13 -12.69 18.66 -41.60
CA LEU A 13 -12.09 18.22 -40.34
C LEU A 13 -13.13 17.94 -39.25
N VAL A 14 -14.18 18.75 -39.16
CA VAL A 14 -15.29 18.53 -38.21
C VAL A 14 -16.13 17.31 -38.62
N ALA A 15 -16.33 17.07 -39.92
CA ALA A 15 -17.04 15.89 -40.41
C ALA A 15 -16.26 14.59 -40.14
N LEU A 16 -14.92 14.62 -40.20
CA LEU A 16 -14.06 13.48 -39.84
C LEU A 16 -13.94 13.25 -38.32
N ALA A 17 -14.29 14.25 -37.50
CA ALA A 17 -14.29 14.13 -36.04
C ALA A 17 -15.53 13.40 -35.49
N CYS A 18 -16.52 13.10 -36.34
CA CYS A 18 -17.66 12.27 -35.98
C CYS A 18 -17.21 10.80 -35.97
N GLN A 19 -16.49 10.40 -34.92
CA GLN A 19 -16.30 9.00 -34.60
C GLN A 19 -17.61 8.48 -34.03
N SER A 20 -18.10 7.36 -34.57
CA SER A 20 -19.17 6.60 -33.93
C SER A 20 -18.79 6.34 -32.48
N ILE A 21 -19.70 6.60 -31.55
CA ILE A 21 -19.54 6.13 -30.16
C ILE A 21 -19.71 4.62 -30.25
N ASP A 22 -18.60 3.92 -30.42
CA ASP A 22 -18.59 2.47 -30.40
C ASP A 22 -19.14 2.05 -29.03
N LYS A 23 -20.23 1.29 -29.06
CA LYS A 23 -20.83 0.74 -27.85
C LYS A 23 -19.77 -0.15 -27.22
N ILE A 24 -19.35 0.18 -26.00
CA ILE A 24 -18.35 -0.62 -25.29
C ILE A 24 -18.87 -2.05 -25.16
N GLU A 25 -18.15 -2.99 -25.78
CA GLU A 25 -18.52 -4.40 -25.79
C GLU A 25 -18.27 -5.03 -24.42
N GLN A 26 -19.12 -5.99 -24.05
CA GLN A 26 -18.93 -6.75 -22.82
C GLN A 26 -17.73 -7.70 -22.98
N PRO A 27 -16.81 -7.75 -22.02
CA PRO A 27 -15.66 -8.65 -22.06
C PRO A 27 -16.11 -10.10 -22.07
N LYS A 28 -15.29 -10.98 -22.68
CA LYS A 28 -15.57 -12.43 -22.72
C LYS A 28 -15.62 -13.03 -21.32
N ILE A 29 -14.74 -12.55 -20.44
CA ILE A 29 -14.69 -12.90 -19.03
C ILE A 29 -15.06 -11.64 -18.26
N LEU A 30 -16.26 -11.60 -17.70
CA LEU A 30 -16.72 -10.46 -16.91
C LEU A 30 -16.35 -10.65 -15.43
N LEU A 31 -15.57 -9.71 -14.90
CA LEU A 31 -15.27 -9.60 -13.48
C LEU A 31 -16.45 -8.93 -12.79
N GLY A 32 -16.95 -9.54 -11.71
CA GLY A 32 -17.98 -8.90 -10.89
C GLY A 32 -17.47 -7.62 -10.23
N GLU A 33 -18.39 -6.74 -9.81
CA GLU A 33 -18.03 -5.48 -9.16
C GLU A 33 -17.13 -5.70 -7.93
N ASP A 34 -17.45 -6.71 -7.11
CA ASP A 34 -16.67 -7.05 -5.91
C ASP A 34 -15.23 -7.45 -6.26
N GLN A 35 -15.05 -8.29 -7.29
CA GLN A 35 -13.73 -8.70 -7.75
C GLN A 35 -12.96 -7.52 -8.33
N MET A 36 -13.61 -6.62 -9.08
CA MET A 36 -12.98 -5.39 -9.55
C MET A 36 -12.56 -4.46 -8.40
N VAL A 37 -13.37 -4.34 -7.35
CA VAL A 37 -13.02 -3.59 -6.14
C VAL A 37 -11.77 -4.19 -5.49
N GLU A 38 -11.68 -5.51 -5.35
CA GLU A 38 -10.51 -6.17 -4.76
C GLU A 38 -9.24 -5.97 -5.60
N VAL A 39 -9.32 -6.21 -6.91
CA VAL A 39 -8.20 -6.02 -7.86
C VAL A 39 -7.69 -4.58 -7.82
N LEU A 40 -8.59 -3.60 -7.94
CA LEU A 40 -8.22 -2.19 -7.95
C LEU A 40 -7.69 -1.72 -6.59
N THR A 41 -8.19 -2.28 -5.48
CA THR A 41 -7.67 -2.02 -4.14
C THR A 41 -6.20 -2.46 -4.04
N ASP A 42 -5.87 -3.67 -4.48
CA ASP A 42 -4.50 -4.17 -4.44
C ASP A 42 -3.57 -3.37 -5.37
N ILE A 43 -4.01 -3.04 -6.59
CA ILE A 43 -3.26 -2.17 -7.50
C ILE A 43 -2.98 -0.81 -6.84
N ALA A 44 -4.00 -0.19 -6.23
CA ALA A 44 -3.84 1.10 -5.58
C ALA A 44 -2.93 1.02 -4.35
N PHE A 45 -3.04 -0.04 -3.56
CA PHE A 45 -2.19 -0.29 -2.39
C PHE A 45 -0.71 -0.40 -2.80
N VAL A 46 -0.40 -1.22 -3.80
CA VAL A 46 0.96 -1.38 -4.30
C VAL A 46 1.52 -0.09 -4.89
N LYS A 47 0.69 0.68 -5.61
CA LYS A 47 1.06 2.01 -6.12
C LYS A 47 1.33 3.03 -5.01
N ALA A 48 0.66 2.91 -3.87
CA ALA A 48 0.88 3.77 -2.70
C ALA A 48 2.13 3.36 -1.90
N ALA A 49 2.45 2.07 -1.84
CA ALA A 49 3.57 1.50 -1.07
C ALA A 49 4.98 1.78 -1.66
N LYS A 50 5.16 2.89 -2.40
CA LYS A 50 6.42 3.21 -3.09
C LYS A 50 7.63 3.17 -2.14
N GLY A 51 8.67 2.44 -2.53
CA GLY A 51 9.92 2.26 -1.79
C GLY A 51 10.09 0.82 -1.33
N SER A 52 9.60 0.49 -0.15
CA SER A 52 9.85 -0.80 0.52
C SER A 52 9.25 -1.99 -0.21
N TYR A 53 8.01 -1.89 -0.70
CA TYR A 53 7.36 -3.00 -1.40
C TYR A 53 7.90 -3.17 -2.83
N LYS A 54 8.19 -2.05 -3.51
CA LYS A 54 8.86 -2.08 -4.82
C LYS A 54 10.21 -2.78 -4.73
N ARG A 55 11.02 -2.45 -3.72
CA ARG A 55 12.32 -3.09 -3.48
C ARG A 55 12.19 -4.59 -3.19
N PHE A 56 11.23 -4.99 -2.36
CA PHE A 56 10.94 -6.41 -2.11
C PHE A 56 10.62 -7.17 -3.40
N LEU A 57 9.74 -6.62 -4.25
CA LEU A 57 9.38 -7.27 -5.51
C LEU A 57 10.54 -7.32 -6.51
N GLU A 58 11.34 -6.26 -6.60
CA GLU A 58 12.55 -6.21 -7.43
C GLU A 58 13.61 -7.24 -6.98
N GLU A 59 13.87 -7.34 -5.67
CA GLU A 59 14.78 -8.33 -5.09
C GLU A 59 14.33 -9.76 -5.39
N ASN A 60 13.02 -9.98 -5.49
CA ASN A 60 12.43 -11.28 -5.83
C ASN A 60 12.17 -11.47 -7.34
N LYS A 61 12.60 -10.54 -8.21
CA LYS A 61 12.38 -10.58 -9.67
C LYS A 61 10.90 -10.71 -10.08
N MET A 62 9.99 -10.21 -9.25
CA MET A 62 8.55 -10.26 -9.49
C MET A 62 8.05 -8.93 -10.07
N ASN A 63 7.27 -9.00 -11.16
CA ASN A 63 6.56 -7.83 -11.66
C ASN A 63 5.35 -7.54 -10.75
N PRO A 64 5.25 -6.34 -10.12
CA PRO A 64 4.14 -6.00 -9.23
C PRO A 64 2.76 -6.12 -9.87
N GLU A 65 2.62 -5.70 -11.12
CA GLU A 65 1.33 -5.73 -11.83
C GLU A 65 0.94 -7.19 -12.13
N THR A 66 1.87 -7.98 -12.64
CA THR A 66 1.64 -9.41 -12.90
C THR A 66 1.30 -10.17 -11.63
N TYR A 67 1.99 -9.89 -10.52
CA TYR A 67 1.74 -10.54 -9.24
C TYR A 67 0.32 -10.28 -8.72
N ILE A 68 -0.16 -9.04 -8.81
CA ILE A 68 -1.51 -8.68 -8.35
C ILE A 68 -2.57 -9.38 -9.21
N LEU A 69 -2.42 -9.37 -10.53
CA LEU A 69 -3.38 -10.02 -11.43
C LEU A 69 -3.41 -11.54 -11.19
N GLN A 70 -2.25 -12.17 -11.00
CA GLN A 70 -2.16 -13.59 -10.63
C GLN A 70 -2.84 -13.90 -9.29
N LYS A 71 -2.68 -13.05 -8.27
CA LYS A 71 -3.38 -13.19 -6.98
C LYS A 71 -4.90 -13.30 -7.16
N HIS A 72 -5.43 -12.58 -8.15
CA HIS A 72 -6.87 -12.56 -8.48
C HIS A 72 -7.29 -13.57 -9.54
N ASN A 73 -6.38 -14.44 -9.99
CA ASN A 73 -6.60 -15.42 -11.07
C ASN A 73 -7.07 -14.79 -12.39
N ILE A 74 -6.55 -13.60 -12.71
CA ILE A 74 -6.84 -12.89 -13.95
C ILE A 74 -5.54 -12.56 -14.70
N ASP A 75 -5.65 -12.37 -16.00
CA ASP A 75 -4.55 -11.84 -16.82
C ASP A 75 -4.75 -10.35 -17.14
N SER A 76 -3.76 -9.75 -17.80
CA SER A 76 -3.78 -8.33 -18.15
C SER A 76 -4.87 -7.98 -19.15
N ILE A 77 -5.19 -8.89 -20.07
CA ILE A 77 -6.20 -8.66 -21.11
C ILE A 77 -7.58 -8.66 -20.45
N VAL A 78 -7.88 -9.65 -19.61
CA VAL A 78 -9.12 -9.72 -18.84
C VAL A 78 -9.29 -8.46 -18.00
N PHE A 79 -8.25 -8.02 -17.29
CA PHE A 79 -8.33 -6.78 -16.51
C PHE A 79 -8.60 -5.55 -17.38
N GLU A 80 -7.87 -5.38 -18.50
CA GLU A 80 -8.01 -4.23 -19.38
C GLU A 80 -9.39 -4.15 -20.03
N GLU A 81 -9.90 -5.27 -20.55
CA GLU A 81 -11.24 -5.34 -21.15
C GLU A 81 -12.34 -4.99 -20.12
N ASN A 82 -12.21 -5.49 -18.88
CA ASN A 82 -13.15 -5.16 -17.80
C ASN A 82 -13.04 -3.70 -17.38
N ASN A 83 -11.83 -3.17 -17.26
CA ASN A 83 -11.61 -1.77 -16.93
C ASN A 83 -12.25 -0.84 -17.98
N ILE A 84 -12.13 -1.17 -19.27
CA ILE A 84 -12.80 -0.46 -20.37
C ILE A 84 -14.32 -0.60 -20.23
N TRP A 85 -14.83 -1.80 -19.99
CA TRP A 85 -16.26 -2.07 -19.85
C TRP A 85 -16.92 -1.29 -18.70
N TYR A 86 -16.32 -1.30 -17.52
CA TYR A 86 -16.80 -0.51 -16.38
C TYR A 86 -16.66 0.99 -16.62
N SER A 87 -15.63 1.45 -17.35
CA SER A 87 -15.50 2.88 -17.67
C SER A 87 -16.66 3.45 -18.50
N GLY A 88 -17.38 2.61 -19.24
CA GLY A 88 -18.61 2.99 -19.93
C GLY A 88 -19.84 3.11 -19.03
N GLN A 89 -19.75 2.67 -17.78
CA GLN A 89 -20.84 2.62 -16.80
C GLN A 89 -20.50 3.52 -15.61
N LEU A 90 -20.61 4.84 -15.83
CA LEU A 90 -20.12 5.86 -14.89
C LEU A 90 -20.60 5.63 -13.44
N ASP A 91 -21.89 5.42 -13.22
CA ASP A 91 -22.46 5.22 -11.87
C ASP A 91 -21.89 3.99 -11.17
N THR A 92 -21.73 2.88 -11.90
CA THR A 92 -21.15 1.63 -11.36
C THR A 92 -19.67 1.81 -11.07
N TYR A 93 -18.95 2.47 -11.98
CA TYR A 93 -17.52 2.66 -11.85
C TYR A 93 -17.16 3.62 -10.70
N GLU A 94 -17.98 4.65 -10.49
CA GLU A 94 -17.88 5.53 -9.33
C GLU A 94 -18.07 4.76 -8.00
N LYS A 95 -19.06 3.86 -7.94
CA LYS A 95 -19.27 3.00 -6.76
C LYS A 95 -18.07 2.10 -6.50
N ILE A 96 -17.50 1.49 -7.55
CA ILE A 96 -16.29 0.68 -7.45
C ILE A 96 -15.15 1.51 -6.83
N PHE A 97 -14.86 2.70 -7.36
CA PHE A 97 -13.80 3.54 -6.81
C PHE A 97 -14.07 4.05 -5.40
N THR A 98 -15.32 4.31 -5.06
CA THR A 98 -15.71 4.69 -3.70
C THR A 98 -15.41 3.56 -2.72
N ARG A 99 -15.73 2.31 -3.08
CA ARG A 99 -15.39 1.12 -2.29
C ARG A 99 -13.89 0.89 -2.20
N VAL A 100 -13.14 1.04 -3.30
CA VAL A 100 -11.68 0.99 -3.30
C VAL A 100 -11.09 2.01 -2.30
N LYS A 101 -11.58 3.24 -2.32
CA LYS A 101 -11.15 4.29 -1.39
C LYS A 101 -11.47 3.92 0.07
N ALA A 102 -12.65 3.36 0.32
CA ALA A 102 -13.04 2.91 1.66
C ALA A 102 -12.12 1.78 2.18
N ASN A 103 -11.80 0.79 1.34
CA ASN A 103 -10.89 -0.30 1.68
C ASN A 103 -9.48 0.20 2.03
N LEU A 104 -8.96 1.19 1.27
CA LEU A 104 -7.66 1.80 1.54
C LEU A 104 -7.66 2.58 2.87
N GLU A 105 -8.71 3.33 3.15
CA GLU A 105 -8.84 4.09 4.40
C GLU A 105 -8.97 3.15 5.61
N GLU A 106 -9.73 2.07 5.49
CA GLU A 106 -9.82 1.03 6.52
C GLU A 106 -8.45 0.39 6.79
N SER A 107 -7.74 0.01 5.72
CA SER A 107 -6.41 -0.59 5.82
C SER A 107 -5.41 0.34 6.49
N LYS A 108 -5.43 1.64 6.13
CA LYS A 108 -4.62 2.68 6.76
C LYS A 108 -4.93 2.80 8.25
N ASN A 109 -6.20 2.84 8.63
CA ASN A 109 -6.62 2.95 10.02
C ASN A 109 -6.22 1.74 10.86
N LYS A 110 -6.31 0.53 10.29
CA LYS A 110 -5.81 -0.71 10.93
C LYS A 110 -4.30 -0.61 11.17
N TYR A 111 -3.53 -0.22 10.15
CA TYR A 111 -2.08 -0.08 10.26
C TYR A 111 -1.68 0.96 11.32
N GLU A 112 -2.34 2.12 11.35
CA GLU A 112 -2.08 3.18 12.32
C GLU A 112 -2.37 2.75 13.78
N LYS A 113 -3.38 1.90 14.00
CA LYS A 113 -3.64 1.32 15.33
C LYS A 113 -2.52 0.38 15.75
N ILE A 114 -2.13 -0.55 14.87
CA ILE A 114 -1.04 -1.49 15.14
C ILE A 114 0.25 -0.73 15.45
N ARG A 115 0.61 0.27 14.65
CA ARG A 115 1.82 1.08 14.88
C ARG A 115 1.81 1.75 16.26
N LYS A 116 0.67 2.31 16.68
CA LYS A 116 0.56 2.94 18.01
C LYS A 116 0.70 1.94 19.16
N GLU A 117 0.18 0.73 19.00
CA GLU A 117 0.34 -0.35 19.96
C GLU A 117 1.81 -0.79 20.05
N GLU A 118 2.47 -0.99 18.91
CA GLU A 118 3.90 -1.32 18.82
C GLU A 118 4.78 -0.25 19.48
N ASP A 119 4.53 1.03 19.19
CA ASP A 119 5.25 2.15 19.81
C ASP A 119 5.06 2.18 21.34
N SER A 120 3.85 1.83 21.82
CA SER A 120 3.55 1.78 23.25
C SER A 120 4.28 0.62 23.94
N ILE A 121 4.28 -0.56 23.32
CA ILE A 121 5.02 -1.73 23.80
C ILE A 121 6.52 -1.42 23.84
N LYS A 122 7.06 -0.78 22.79
CA LYS A 122 8.47 -0.40 22.72
C LYS A 122 8.87 0.54 23.86
N LYS A 123 8.05 1.56 24.17
CA LYS A 123 8.31 2.47 25.31
C LYS A 123 8.33 1.75 26.66
N ILE A 124 7.43 0.78 26.85
CA ILE A 124 7.40 -0.03 28.06
C ILE A 124 8.69 -0.88 28.13
N GLN A 125 9.08 -1.51 27.02
CA GLN A 125 10.31 -2.31 26.97
C GLN A 125 11.56 -1.47 27.26
N ASP A 126 11.66 -0.28 26.68
CA ASP A 126 12.77 0.64 26.93
C ASP A 126 12.83 1.07 28.41
N SER A 127 11.67 1.28 29.03
CA SER A 127 11.58 1.61 30.46
C SER A 127 12.01 0.43 31.35
N ILE A 128 11.58 -0.79 31.01
CA ILE A 128 11.98 -2.01 31.72
C ILE A 128 13.49 -2.24 31.60
N ASN A 129 14.05 -2.08 30.39
CA ASN A 129 15.48 -2.23 30.15
C ASN A 129 16.28 -1.22 30.98
N LYS A 130 15.88 0.05 31.01
CA LYS A 130 16.55 1.08 31.83
C LYS A 130 16.55 0.74 33.33
N VAL A 131 15.43 0.23 33.85
CA VAL A 131 15.35 -0.22 35.25
C VAL A 131 16.26 -1.42 35.48
N LYS A 132 16.29 -2.38 34.56
CA LYS A 132 17.16 -3.56 34.64
C LYS A 132 18.64 -3.18 34.65
N ASP A 133 19.05 -2.24 33.82
CA ASP A 133 20.43 -1.76 33.76
C ASP A 133 20.80 -1.09 35.10
N THR A 134 19.94 -0.20 35.62
CA THR A 134 20.16 0.44 36.93
C THR A 134 20.25 -0.57 38.08
N LEU A 135 19.44 -1.63 38.05
CA LEU A 135 19.48 -2.71 39.05
C LEU A 135 20.74 -3.56 38.94
N THR A 136 21.27 -3.72 37.72
CA THR A 136 22.52 -4.44 37.46
C THR A 136 23.70 -3.65 38.01
N ASP A 137 23.78 -2.34 37.70
CA ASP A 137 24.79 -1.43 38.21
C ASP A 137 24.78 -1.40 39.76
N LYS A 138 23.59 -1.31 40.37
CA LYS A 138 23.46 -1.33 41.83
C LYS A 138 23.93 -2.66 42.43
N LYS A 139 23.70 -3.78 41.75
CA LYS A 139 24.10 -5.10 42.23
C LYS A 139 25.62 -5.31 42.15
N GLU A 140 26.28 -4.71 41.16
CA GLU A 140 27.75 -4.69 41.08
C GLU A 140 28.34 -3.82 42.19
N LEU A 141 27.83 -2.61 42.41
CA LEU A 141 28.27 -1.73 43.49
C LEU A 141 28.16 -2.37 44.89
N LEU A 142 27.08 -3.13 45.14
CA LEU A 142 26.90 -3.83 46.42
C LEU A 142 27.89 -4.98 46.62
N LYS A 143 28.30 -5.67 45.55
CA LYS A 143 29.32 -6.73 45.64
C LYS A 143 30.70 -6.16 45.91
N ASP A 144 31.02 -5.02 45.32
CA ASP A 144 32.30 -4.34 45.53
C ASP A 144 32.40 -3.84 46.98
N ASP A 145 31.32 -3.27 47.53
CA ASP A 145 31.26 -2.83 48.94
C ASP A 145 31.40 -4.01 49.92
N GLU A 146 30.72 -5.13 49.65
CA GLU A 146 30.80 -6.35 50.45
C GLU A 146 32.22 -6.97 50.42
N SER A 147 32.89 -6.97 49.26
CA SER A 147 34.28 -7.40 49.08
C SER A 147 35.26 -6.54 49.90
N MET A 148 35.14 -5.22 49.81
CA MET A 148 35.99 -4.27 50.54
C MET A 148 35.82 -4.42 52.05
N HIS A 149 34.58 -4.58 52.52
CA HIS A 149 34.30 -4.78 53.94
C HIS A 149 34.90 -6.08 54.47
N GLN A 150 34.86 -7.15 53.67
CA GLN A 150 35.41 -8.45 54.03
C GLN A 150 36.95 -8.43 54.10
N GLU A 151 37.61 -7.66 53.22
CA GLU A 151 39.05 -7.46 53.21
C GLU A 151 39.53 -6.63 54.42
N LEU A 152 38.79 -5.58 54.80
CA LEU A 152 39.07 -4.79 56.00
C LEU A 152 38.94 -5.60 57.29
N MET A 153 37.94 -6.49 57.40
CA MET A 153 37.77 -7.36 58.56
C MET A 153 38.90 -8.41 58.71
N GLN A 154 39.62 -8.74 57.63
CA GLN A 154 40.75 -9.67 57.68
C GLN A 154 42.07 -8.99 58.08
N LEU A 155 42.16 -7.66 58.03
CA LEU A 155 43.35 -6.89 58.41
C LEU A 155 43.43 -6.56 59.90
N ASP A 156 42.29 -6.58 60.61
CA ASP A 156 42.20 -6.31 62.05
C ASP A 156 42.48 -7.54 62.92
N HIS A 157 42.95 -8.66 62.34
CA HIS A 157 43.15 -9.94 63.02
C HIS A 157 44.57 -10.50 62.87
#